data_AF-A0A3L6RTD3-F1
#
_entry.id   AF-A0A3L6RTD3-F1
#
_cell.length_a   1.000
_cell.length_b   1.000
_cell.length_c   1.000
_cell.angle_alpha   90.00
_cell.angle_beta   90.00
_cell.angle_gamma   90.00
#
_symmetry.space_group_name_H-M   'P 1'
#
loop_
_entity.id
_entity.type
_entity.pdbx_description
1 polymer ?
#
loop_
_entity_poly.entity_id
_entity_poly.type
_entity_poly.pdbx_seq_one_letter_code
_entity_poly.pdbx_strand_id
1 'polypeptide(L)'
;MTGLKKMAHLDAQRAAPAWLRRLLETPNFFEPCPDHRAAWRSTRSAGCCNFFCTTCAGRTLCSRCLGDHAGHEIIQIRRSSSHCLVKVEDLDHLLNVSQVQTYIINGEPAVFLDKRNIAGKGKPCATRWEECSRGLHDAGYLFCSLRCKKAIKIFLFTQVSRSKPDNH
;
A
#
# COMPACT_ATOMS: atom_id res chain seq x y z
N MET A 1 26.13 11.90 3.93
CA MET A 1 25.14 10.81 3.69
C MET A 1 24.31 10.51 4.95
N THR A 2 23.70 11.53 5.56
CA THR A 2 23.12 11.47 6.93
C THR A 2 21.59 11.58 6.96
N GLY A 3 20.94 11.80 5.81
CA GLY A 3 19.48 12.00 5.71
C GLY A 3 18.65 10.71 5.72
N LEU A 4 19.10 9.67 5.02
CA LEU A 4 18.31 8.45 4.80
C LEU A 4 18.01 7.70 6.11
N LYS A 5 19.01 7.58 6.99
CA LYS A 5 18.88 6.90 8.28
C LYS A 5 17.99 7.67 9.25
N LYS A 6 18.03 9.02 9.21
CA LYS A 6 17.20 9.90 10.04
C LYS A 6 15.73 9.87 9.62
N MET A 7 15.46 9.89 8.31
CA MET A 7 14.09 9.78 7.76
C MET A 7 13.48 8.41 8.07
N ALA A 8 14.23 7.32 7.86
CA ALA A 8 13.78 5.97 8.21
C ALA A 8 13.49 5.81 9.72
N HIS A 9 14.24 6.48 10.59
CA HIS A 9 14.01 6.48 12.03
C HIS A 9 12.75 7.27 12.42
N LEU A 10 12.51 8.42 11.81
CA LEU A 10 11.28 9.20 12.03
C LEU A 10 10.03 8.47 11.54
N ASP A 11 10.13 7.76 10.41
CA ASP A 11 9.05 6.90 9.92
C ASP A 11 8.84 5.65 10.78
N ALA A 12 9.89 5.11 11.39
CA ALA A 12 9.77 4.00 12.33
C ALA A 12 9.04 4.41 13.62
N GLN A 13 9.21 5.67 14.05
CA GLN A 13 8.55 6.23 15.24
C GLN A 13 7.10 6.64 15.00
N ARG A 14 6.69 6.93 13.75
CA ARG A 14 5.29 7.16 13.40
C ARG A 14 4.54 5.83 13.23
N ALA A 15 3.53 5.64 14.10
CA ALA A 15 2.53 4.60 13.92
C ALA A 15 1.98 4.64 12.48
N ALA A 16 1.82 3.48 11.86
CA ALA A 16 1.26 3.42 10.51
C ALA A 16 -0.14 4.06 10.51
N PRO A 17 -0.49 4.88 9.52
CA PRO A 17 -1.81 5.49 9.46
C PRO A 17 -2.92 4.43 9.49
N ALA A 18 -3.99 4.67 10.25
CA ALA A 18 -5.08 3.70 10.41
C ALA A 18 -5.71 3.30 9.06
N TRP A 19 -5.79 4.25 8.12
CA TRP A 19 -6.31 4.02 6.77
C TRP A 19 -5.48 3.00 5.98
N LEU A 20 -4.16 2.89 6.21
CA LEU A 20 -3.30 1.97 5.48
C LEU A 20 -3.69 0.52 5.77
N ARG A 21 -4.08 0.23 7.02
CA ARG A 21 -4.58 -1.10 7.38
C ARG A 21 -5.85 -1.44 6.60
N ARG A 22 -6.81 -0.52 6.56
CA ARG A 22 -8.09 -0.69 5.84
C ARG A 22 -7.88 -0.84 4.34
N LEU A 23 -7.01 -0.03 3.74
CA LEU A 23 -6.66 -0.14 2.32
C LEU A 23 -6.14 -1.54 1.98
N LEU A 24 -5.24 -2.10 2.80
CA LEU A 24 -4.67 -3.43 2.57
C LEU A 24 -5.64 -4.57 2.90
N GLU A 25 -6.54 -4.40 3.88
CA GLU A 25 -7.55 -5.41 4.22
C GLU A 25 -8.74 -5.42 3.24
N THR A 26 -8.85 -4.42 2.36
CA THR A 26 -9.93 -4.35 1.37
C THR A 26 -9.79 -5.49 0.35
N PRO A 27 -10.74 -6.43 0.28
CA PRO A 27 -10.57 -7.67 -0.48
C PRO A 27 -10.70 -7.45 -1.99
N ASN A 28 -11.66 -6.62 -2.42
CA ASN A 28 -11.99 -6.45 -3.84
C ASN A 28 -12.14 -4.98 -4.20
N PHE A 29 -11.24 -4.51 -5.05
CA PHE A 29 -11.44 -3.28 -5.83
C PHE A 29 -12.08 -3.63 -7.16
N PHE A 30 -12.65 -2.63 -7.84
CA PHE A 30 -13.28 -2.74 -9.15
C PHE A 30 -14.64 -3.45 -9.17
N GLU A 31 -15.23 -3.72 -8.00
CA GLU A 31 -16.62 -4.19 -7.88
C GLU A 31 -17.62 -3.08 -8.24
N PRO A 32 -18.85 -3.43 -8.70
CA PRO A 32 -19.90 -2.45 -8.94
C PRO A 32 -20.26 -1.68 -7.67
N CYS A 33 -20.35 -0.36 -7.79
CA CYS A 33 -20.79 0.49 -6.69
C CYS A 33 -22.22 0.14 -6.24
N PRO A 34 -22.48 -0.11 -4.94
CA PRO A 34 -23.81 -0.45 -4.45
C PRO A 34 -24.79 0.73 -4.60
N ASP A 35 -24.30 1.96 -4.45
CA ASP A 35 -25.11 3.19 -4.50
C ASP A 35 -25.29 3.70 -5.94
N HIS A 36 -24.35 3.39 -6.84
CA HIS A 36 -24.31 3.90 -8.21
C HIS A 36 -24.34 2.78 -9.26
N ARG A 37 -25.16 1.75 -9.05
CA ARG A 37 -25.26 0.59 -9.97
C ARG A 37 -25.61 0.96 -11.41
N ALA A 38 -26.36 2.03 -11.63
CA ALA A 38 -26.70 2.51 -12.97
C ALA A 38 -25.46 2.99 -13.75
N ALA A 39 -24.47 3.56 -13.06
CA ALA A 39 -23.24 4.03 -13.70
C ALA A 39 -22.40 2.88 -14.29
N TRP A 40 -22.43 1.70 -13.65
CA TRP A 40 -21.76 0.49 -14.16
C TRP A 40 -22.22 0.09 -15.56
N ARG A 41 -23.52 0.26 -15.83
CA ARG A 41 -24.13 -0.08 -17.12
C ARG A 41 -23.77 0.91 -18.23
N SER A 42 -23.41 2.15 -17.86
CA SER A 42 -23.06 3.20 -18.82
C SER A 42 -21.61 3.11 -19.30
N THR A 43 -20.67 2.99 -18.37
CA THR A 43 -19.26 2.69 -18.67
C THR A 43 -18.71 1.85 -17.52
N ARG A 44 -18.00 0.76 -17.83
CA ARG A 44 -17.44 -0.11 -16.79
C ARG A 44 -16.62 0.69 -15.76
N SER A 45 -15.84 1.65 -16.24
CA SER A 45 -14.94 2.46 -15.41
C SER A 45 -15.66 3.40 -14.43
N ALA A 46 -16.82 3.96 -14.78
CA ALA A 46 -17.52 4.93 -13.91
C ALA A 46 -18.29 4.25 -12.76
N GLY A 47 -18.71 3.00 -12.93
CA GLY A 47 -19.39 2.23 -11.90
C GLY A 47 -18.49 1.34 -11.04
N CYS A 48 -17.24 1.11 -11.47
CA CYS A 48 -16.24 0.38 -10.69
C CYS A 48 -15.84 1.17 -9.44
N CYS A 49 -15.84 0.50 -8.28
CA CYS A 49 -15.24 1.05 -7.08
C CYS A 49 -13.71 0.88 -7.10
N ASN A 50 -13.00 1.87 -7.62
CA ASN A 50 -11.54 1.88 -7.73
C ASN A 50 -10.88 3.05 -6.98
N PHE A 51 -11.61 3.77 -6.13
CA PHE A 51 -11.07 4.82 -5.27
C PHE A 51 -11.16 4.41 -3.80
N PHE A 52 -10.26 4.94 -2.98
CA PHE A 52 -10.24 4.74 -1.54
C PHE A 52 -10.03 6.07 -0.82
N CYS A 53 -10.94 6.43 0.08
CA CYS A 53 -10.81 7.64 0.89
C CYS A 53 -10.01 7.35 2.16
N THR A 54 -8.88 8.03 2.33
CA THR A 54 -8.03 7.86 3.52
C THR A 54 -8.60 8.56 4.76
N THR A 55 -9.37 9.63 4.58
CA THR A 55 -10.08 10.32 5.67
C THR A 55 -11.19 9.45 6.26
N CYS A 56 -12.04 8.88 5.42
CA CYS A 56 -13.14 8.02 5.87
C CYS A 56 -12.67 6.61 6.24
N ALA A 57 -11.62 6.11 5.57
CA ALA A 57 -11.10 4.75 5.71
C ALA A 57 -12.19 3.65 5.65
N GLY A 58 -13.23 3.90 4.84
CA GLY A 58 -14.44 3.09 4.73
C GLY A 58 -14.46 2.19 3.50
N ARG A 59 -15.63 2.08 2.86
CA ARG A 59 -15.82 1.30 1.63
C ARG A 59 -15.06 1.92 0.44
N THR A 60 -14.85 1.10 -0.60
CA THR A 60 -14.33 1.57 -1.88
C THR A 60 -15.36 2.43 -2.61
N LEU A 61 -14.87 3.38 -3.39
CA LEU A 61 -15.65 4.45 -3.99
C LEU A 61 -15.54 4.35 -5.52
N CYS A 62 -16.64 4.65 -6.23
CA CYS A 62 -16.59 4.91 -7.67
C CYS A 62 -16.44 6.41 -7.93
N SER A 63 -16.30 6.81 -9.20
CA SER A 63 -16.14 8.23 -9.56
C SER A 63 -17.32 9.11 -9.13
N ARG A 64 -18.53 8.56 -9.01
CA ARG A 64 -19.73 9.28 -8.54
C ARG A 64 -19.73 9.54 -7.04
N CYS A 65 -19.16 8.64 -6.24
CA CYS A 65 -19.02 8.82 -4.79
C CYS A 65 -18.09 9.99 -4.43
N LEU A 66 -17.23 10.44 -5.35
CA LEU A 66 -16.24 11.49 -5.06
C LEU A 66 -16.88 12.84 -4.70
N GLY A 67 -18.10 13.11 -5.15
CA GLY A 67 -18.83 14.33 -4.78
C GLY A 67 -19.08 14.44 -3.27
N ASP A 68 -19.43 13.32 -2.63
CA ASP A 68 -19.65 13.23 -1.18
C ASP A 68 -18.34 13.23 -0.36
N HIS A 69 -17.20 13.25 -1.06
CA HIS A 69 -15.86 13.23 -0.48
C HIS A 69 -15.04 14.44 -0.93
N ALA A 70 -15.72 15.56 -1.24
CA ALA A 70 -15.05 16.81 -1.54
C ALA A 70 -14.15 17.24 -0.36
N GLY A 71 -12.87 17.52 -0.65
CA GLY A 71 -11.88 17.90 0.36
C GLY A 71 -11.31 16.73 1.17
N HIS A 72 -11.66 15.47 0.84
CA HIS A 72 -11.00 14.31 1.43
C HIS A 72 -9.80 13.86 0.59
N GLU A 73 -8.85 13.21 1.27
CA GLU A 73 -7.70 12.60 0.62
C GLU A 73 -8.10 11.26 -0.01
N ILE A 74 -8.03 11.18 -1.34
CA ILE A 74 -8.46 10.02 -2.13
C ILE A 74 -7.26 9.39 -2.83
N ILE A 75 -7.16 8.07 -2.73
CA ILE A 75 -6.22 7.25 -3.48
C ILE A 75 -6.96 6.56 -4.62
N GLN A 76 -6.44 6.65 -5.85
CA GLN A 76 -6.94 5.88 -6.97
C GLN A 76 -6.20 4.54 -7.08
N ILE A 77 -6.95 3.44 -7.01
CA ILE A 77 -6.48 2.08 -7.22
C ILE A 77 -6.53 1.75 -8.70
N ARG A 78 -5.41 1.21 -9.19
CA ARG A 78 -5.23 0.75 -10.57
C ARG A 78 -4.98 -0.74 -10.55
N ARG A 79 -5.27 -1.41 -11.68
CA ARG A 79 -5.09 -2.86 -11.82
C ARG A 79 -4.12 -3.16 -12.95
N SER A 80 -3.11 -3.96 -12.65
CA SER A 80 -2.26 -4.60 -13.67
C SER A 80 -2.44 -6.10 -13.52
N SER A 81 -3.01 -6.75 -14.55
CA SER A 81 -3.42 -8.16 -14.52
C SER A 81 -4.36 -8.45 -13.34
N SER A 82 -3.87 -9.17 -12.34
CA SER A 82 -4.57 -9.59 -11.11
C SER A 82 -4.16 -8.80 -9.87
N HIS A 83 -3.28 -7.80 -10.00
CA HIS A 83 -2.71 -7.10 -8.85
C HIS A 83 -3.14 -5.64 -8.81
N CYS A 84 -3.50 -5.19 -7.61
CA CYS A 84 -3.81 -3.80 -7.33
C CYS A 84 -2.53 -3.01 -7.05
N LEU A 85 -2.44 -1.84 -7.65
CA LEU A 85 -1.32 -0.91 -7.54
C LEU A 85 -1.82 0.51 -7.41
N VAL A 86 -0.93 1.35 -6.91
CA VAL A 86 -1.15 2.79 -6.74
C VAL A 86 0.08 3.51 -7.23
N LYS A 87 -0.10 4.65 -7.90
CA LYS A 87 1.03 5.47 -8.32
C LYS A 87 1.72 6.06 -7.09
N VAL A 88 3.03 6.28 -7.20
CA VAL A 88 3.80 6.91 -6.11
C VAL A 88 3.32 8.32 -5.85
N GLU A 89 2.96 9.09 -6.89
CA GLU A 89 2.43 10.46 -6.76
C GLU A 89 1.18 10.54 -5.87
N ASP A 90 0.30 9.53 -5.91
CA ASP A 90 -0.94 9.48 -5.12
C ASP A 90 -0.67 9.09 -3.64
N LEU A 91 0.55 8.64 -3.33
CA LEU A 91 0.90 8.07 -2.02
C LEU A 91 2.00 8.82 -1.28
N ASP A 92 2.93 9.47 -1.99
CA ASP A 92 4.19 9.95 -1.40
C ASP A 92 3.97 11.02 -0.33
N HIS A 93 2.91 11.82 -0.46
CA HIS A 93 2.50 12.80 0.56
C HIS A 93 1.77 12.19 1.75
N LEU A 94 1.21 10.98 1.60
CA LEU A 94 0.41 10.29 2.62
C LEU A 94 1.23 9.26 3.42
N LEU A 95 2.21 8.66 2.78
CA LEU A 95 2.98 7.54 3.31
C LEU A 95 4.37 7.52 2.68
N ASN A 96 5.41 7.45 3.50
CA ASN A 96 6.73 7.15 2.96
C ASN A 96 6.74 5.75 2.32
N VAL A 97 6.91 5.69 1.00
CA VAL A 97 7.00 4.45 0.22
C VAL A 97 8.45 4.03 -0.08
N SER A 98 9.45 4.69 0.52
CA SER A 98 10.85 4.32 0.33
C SER A 98 11.12 2.86 0.69
N GLN A 99 12.10 2.26 0.02
CA GLN A 99 12.49 0.84 0.17
C GLN A 99 11.40 -0.17 -0.26
N VAL A 100 10.23 0.28 -0.72
CA VAL A 100 9.25 -0.54 -1.43
C VAL A 100 9.62 -0.55 -2.89
N GLN A 101 9.63 -1.73 -3.50
CA GLN A 101 9.89 -1.88 -4.92
C GLN A 101 8.88 -1.10 -5.75
N THR A 102 9.41 -0.21 -6.56
CA THR A 102 8.64 0.63 -7.49
C THR A 102 8.77 0.05 -8.89
N TYR A 103 7.69 0.11 -9.66
CA TYR A 103 7.61 -0.34 -11.04
C TYR A 103 7.20 0.84 -11.91
N ILE A 104 7.81 0.95 -13.09
CA ILE A 104 7.36 1.93 -14.08
C ILE A 104 6.20 1.30 -14.86
N ILE A 105 5.00 1.88 -14.73
CA ILE A 105 3.78 1.43 -15.40
C ILE A 105 3.23 2.60 -16.18
N ASN A 106 3.10 2.44 -17.50
CA ASN A 106 2.70 3.51 -18.42
C ASN A 106 3.57 4.79 -18.28
N GLY A 107 4.86 4.61 -18.01
CA GLY A 107 5.81 5.72 -17.86
C GLY A 107 5.88 6.32 -16.45
N GLU A 108 5.03 5.88 -15.52
CA GLU A 108 4.92 6.47 -14.18
C GLU A 108 5.28 5.47 -13.08
N PRO A 109 5.92 5.91 -11.98
CA PRO A 109 6.27 5.05 -10.86
C PRO A 109 5.03 4.62 -10.07
N ALA A 110 4.92 3.33 -9.80
CA ALA A 110 3.83 2.75 -9.01
C ALA A 110 4.32 1.62 -8.08
N VAL A 111 3.58 1.42 -6.99
CA VAL A 111 3.82 0.37 -6.00
C VAL A 111 2.63 -0.57 -5.91
N PHE A 112 2.89 -1.86 -5.70
CA PHE A 112 1.83 -2.85 -5.50
C PHE A 112 1.33 -2.84 -4.05
N LEU A 113 0.01 -3.02 -3.89
CA LEU A 113 -0.62 -3.14 -2.57
C LEU A 113 -0.25 -4.46 -1.89
N ASP A 114 -0.26 -5.55 -2.65
CA ASP A 114 0.04 -6.89 -2.15
C ASP A 114 1.21 -7.54 -2.91
N LYS A 115 1.77 -8.60 -2.33
CA LYS A 115 2.84 -9.38 -2.93
C LYS A 115 2.39 -9.88 -4.30
N ARG A 116 3.34 -9.90 -5.23
CA ARG A 116 3.23 -10.71 -6.45
C ARG A 116 3.97 -12.00 -6.21
N ASN A 117 3.32 -13.12 -6.48
CA ASN A 117 3.92 -14.44 -6.54
C ASN A 117 4.77 -14.50 -7.82
N ILE A 118 5.99 -13.93 -7.74
CA ILE A 118 6.95 -13.99 -8.82
C ILE A 118 7.68 -15.34 -8.70
N ALA A 119 7.36 -16.26 -9.60
CA ALA A 119 8.12 -17.49 -9.78
C ALA A 119 9.50 -17.13 -10.36
N GLY A 120 10.51 -16.95 -9.51
CA GLY A 120 11.84 -16.56 -9.97
C GLY A 120 12.93 -16.60 -8.91
N LYS A 121 14.13 -17.04 -9.33
CA LYS A 121 15.36 -17.24 -8.53
C LYS A 121 15.94 -15.92 -8.00
N GLY A 122 15.38 -15.36 -6.93
CA GLY A 122 15.97 -14.20 -6.26
C GLY A 122 17.15 -14.58 -5.35
N LYS A 123 18.26 -13.84 -5.42
CA LYS A 123 19.41 -14.00 -4.51
C LYS A 123 18.99 -13.68 -3.06
N PRO A 124 19.39 -14.51 -2.08
CA PRO A 124 19.10 -14.24 -0.67
C PRO A 124 19.85 -12.99 -0.20
N CYS A 125 19.20 -12.17 0.62
CA CYS A 125 19.80 -11.00 1.25
C CYS A 125 19.54 -11.10 2.76
N ALA A 126 20.56 -10.78 3.56
CA ALA A 126 20.61 -11.04 5.00
C ALA A 126 19.56 -10.31 5.86
N THR A 127 18.80 -9.36 5.28
CA THR A 127 17.78 -8.56 5.98
C THR A 127 16.36 -8.77 5.44
N ARG A 128 16.16 -9.78 4.59
CA ARG A 128 14.96 -9.95 3.77
C ARG A 128 14.08 -11.08 4.32
N TRP A 129 12.77 -10.87 4.40
CA TRP A 129 11.85 -11.98 4.67
C TRP A 129 11.99 -13.00 3.54
N GLU A 130 12.17 -14.29 3.86
CA GLU A 130 12.42 -15.35 2.86
C GLU A 130 11.39 -15.34 1.72
N GLU A 131 10.17 -14.91 2.03
CA GLU A 131 9.08 -14.83 1.06
C GLU A 131 9.11 -13.60 0.14
N CYS A 132 9.57 -12.42 0.61
CA CYS A 132 9.78 -11.27 -0.29
C CYS A 132 11.14 -11.38 -1.03
N SER A 133 11.99 -12.38 -0.69
CA SER A 133 13.32 -12.65 -1.26
C SER A 133 13.34 -13.03 -2.75
N ARG A 134 12.24 -13.57 -3.25
CA ARG A 134 12.13 -14.06 -4.62
C ARG A 134 11.60 -13.01 -5.61
N GLY A 135 11.03 -11.91 -5.12
CA GLY A 135 10.31 -10.93 -5.97
C GLY A 135 10.95 -9.56 -6.20
N LEU A 136 12.06 -9.21 -5.52
CA LEU A 136 12.74 -7.92 -5.73
C LEU A 136 13.66 -7.96 -6.94
N HIS A 137 13.57 -6.92 -7.77
CA HIS A 137 14.43 -6.75 -8.93
C HIS A 137 15.77 -6.09 -8.60
N ASP A 138 15.84 -5.31 -7.51
CA ASP A 138 17.02 -4.54 -7.10
C ASP A 138 17.33 -4.77 -5.61
N ALA A 139 18.61 -4.82 -5.26
CA ALA A 139 19.12 -4.95 -3.90
C ALA A 139 18.90 -3.68 -3.05
N GLY A 140 18.60 -2.53 -3.67
CA GLY A 140 18.25 -1.29 -2.97
C GLY A 140 16.86 -1.30 -2.31
N TYR A 141 16.00 -2.27 -2.65
CA TYR A 141 14.67 -2.43 -2.04
C TYR A 141 14.70 -3.46 -0.91
N LEU A 142 13.83 -3.26 0.08
CA LEU A 142 13.63 -4.19 1.21
C LEU A 142 12.27 -4.89 1.14
N PHE A 143 11.27 -4.28 0.50
CA PHE A 143 9.90 -4.77 0.48
C PHE A 143 9.37 -4.85 -0.96
N CYS A 144 8.69 -5.95 -1.34
CA CYS A 144 8.15 -6.07 -2.70
C CYS A 144 6.77 -5.43 -2.88
N SER A 145 6.10 -5.07 -1.77
CA SER A 145 4.77 -4.47 -1.75
C SER A 145 4.54 -3.68 -0.45
N LEU A 146 3.50 -2.83 -0.43
CA LEU A 146 3.08 -2.11 0.77
C LEU A 146 2.72 -3.06 1.93
N ARG A 147 2.13 -4.22 1.62
CA ARG A 147 1.83 -5.25 2.63
C ARG A 147 3.08 -5.84 3.29
N CYS A 148 4.14 -6.12 2.52
CA CYS A 148 5.44 -6.55 3.09
C CYS A 148 5.99 -5.46 4.04
N LYS A 149 5.91 -4.17 3.67
CA LYS A 149 6.43 -3.06 4.50
C LYS A 149 5.66 -2.89 5.81
N LYS A 150 4.33 -3.02 5.79
CA LYS A 150 3.49 -2.94 7.00
C LYS A 150 3.72 -4.12 7.96
N ALA A 151 3.84 -5.34 7.44
CA ALA A 151 3.99 -6.55 8.26
C ALA A 151 5.20 -6.47 9.22
N ILE A 152 6.31 -5.89 8.76
CA ILE A 152 7.52 -5.74 9.57
C ILE A 152 7.37 -4.69 10.67
N LYS A 153 6.67 -3.57 10.42
CA LYS A 153 6.36 -2.59 11.48
C LYS A 153 5.57 -3.23 12.64
N ILE A 154 4.61 -4.10 12.34
CA ILE A 154 3.82 -4.79 13.37
C ILE A 154 4.72 -5.73 14.19
N PHE A 155 5.58 -6.51 13.52
CA PHE A 155 6.47 -7.48 14.18
C PHE A 155 7.52 -6.83 15.09
N LEU A 156 8.10 -5.70 14.67
CA LEU A 156 9.05 -4.96 15.52
C LEU A 156 8.35 -4.33 16.73
N PHE A 157 7.14 -3.79 16.55
CA PHE A 157 6.39 -3.19 17.64
C PHE A 157 5.95 -4.23 18.70
N THR A 158 5.54 -5.43 18.28
CA THR A 158 5.18 -6.51 19.21
C THR A 158 6.37 -7.04 20.00
N GLN A 159 7.58 -7.07 19.43
CA GLN A 159 8.80 -7.43 20.14
C GLN A 159 9.20 -6.37 21.18
N VAL A 160 9.13 -5.07 20.82
CA VAL A 160 9.44 -3.95 21.75
C VAL A 160 8.42 -3.87 22.89
N SER A 161 7.13 -4.16 22.64
CA SER A 161 6.12 -4.18 23.71
C SER A 161 6.28 -5.34 24.70
N ARG A 162 7.02 -6.40 24.33
CA ARG A 162 7.29 -7.56 25.22
C ARG A 162 8.55 -7.39 26.07
N SER A 163 9.35 -6.35 25.82
CA SER A 163 10.62 -6.12 26.51
C SER A 163 10.55 -5.06 27.62
N LYS A 164 9.37 -4.80 28.22
CA LYS A 164 9.30 -4.13 29.54
C LYS A 164 9.31 -5.22 30.62
N PRO A 165 10.42 -5.44 31.34
CA PRO A 165 10.34 -6.12 32.63
C PRO A 165 9.70 -5.17 33.63
N ASP A 166 8.66 -5.66 34.31
CA ASP A 166 8.15 -5.05 35.54
C ASP A 166 9.29 -4.97 36.55
N ASN A 167 9.56 -3.76 37.03
CA ASN A 167 10.51 -3.51 38.10
C ASN A 167 9.70 -3.28 39.37
N HIS A 168 9.55 -4.34 40.18
CA HIS A 168 9.23 -4.27 41.59
C HIS A 168 10.02 -5.34 42.34
#